data_AF-A0A2N1QGD9-F1
#
_entry.id   AF-A0A2N1QGD9-F1
#
_cell.length_a   1.000
_cell.length_b   1.000
_cell.length_c   1.000
_cell.angle_alpha   90.00
_cell.angle_beta   90.00
_cell.angle_gamma   90.00
#
_symmetry.space_group_name_H-M   'P 1'
#
loop_
_entity.id
_entity.type
_entity.pdbx_description
1 polymer ?
#
loop_
_entity_poly.entity_id
_entity_poly.type
_entity_poly.pdbx_seq_one_letter_code
_entity_poly.pdbx_strand_id
1 'polypeptide(L)' 'MKEWKTAAVVFQFITHFFIELIVTMGLGYFIGKEIDSLLWEDKHLFVFILIFVGLLSSFRNLYVRSLKMFGGENKNEKKP' A
#
# COMPACT_ATOMS: atom_id res chain seq x y z
N MET A 1 -1.12 -29.42 -8.37
CA MET A 1 -2.25 -28.47 -8.35
C MET A 1 -2.28 -27.50 -7.15
N LYS A 2 -1.75 -27.85 -5.96
CA LYS A 2 -1.71 -26.91 -4.80
C LYS A 2 -0.68 -25.78 -4.96
N GLU A 3 0.53 -26.07 -5.45
CA GLU A 3 1.61 -25.08 -5.53
C GLU A 3 1.35 -23.94 -6.52
N TRP A 4 0.76 -24.25 -7.68
CA TRP A 4 0.35 -23.25 -8.66
C TRP A 4 -0.68 -22.26 -8.11
N LYS A 5 -1.59 -22.73 -7.25
CA LYS A 5 -2.59 -21.87 -6.60
C LYS A 5 -1.93 -20.93 -5.58
N THR A 6 -0.97 -21.43 -4.79
CA THR A 6 -0.21 -20.60 -3.84
C THR A 6 0.62 -19.55 -4.57
N ALA A 7 1.30 -19.91 -5.66
CA ALA A 7 2.07 -18.98 -6.46
C ALA A 7 1.18 -17.88 -7.08
N ALA A 8 0.01 -18.24 -7.60
CA ALA A 8 -0.95 -17.27 -8.14
C ALA A 8 -1.45 -16.29 -7.07
N VAL A 9 -1.72 -16.78 -5.85
CA VAL A 9 -2.16 -15.94 -4.73
C VAL A 9 -1.07 -14.96 -4.30
N VAL A 10 0.18 -15.43 -4.17
CA VAL A 10 1.32 -14.57 -3.83
C VAL A 10 1.55 -13.53 -4.93
N PHE A 11 1.46 -13.92 -6.21
CA PHE A 11 1.60 -13.00 -7.33
C PHE A 11 0.54 -11.90 -7.32
N GLN A 12 -0.73 -12.28 -7.12
CA GLN A 12 -1.83 -11.33 -7.02
C GLN A 12 -1.62 -10.36 -5.84
N PHE A 13 -1.10 -10.87 -4.73
CA PHE A 13 -0.81 -10.10 -3.53
C PHE A 13 0.27 -9.04 -3.75
N ILE A 14 1.39 -9.46 -4.36
CA ILE A 14 2.51 -8.58 -4.72
C ILE A 14 2.04 -7.52 -5.74
N THR A 15 1.27 -7.93 -6.74
CA THR A 15 0.74 -7.01 -7.76
C THR A 15 -0.16 -5.94 -7.13
N HIS A 16 -1.04 -6.31 -6.20
CA HIS A 16 -1.87 -5.34 -5.47
C HIS A 16 -1.03 -4.35 -4.67
N PHE A 17 0.03 -4.81 -4.01
CA PHE A 17 0.94 -3.92 -3.28
C PHE A 17 1.60 -2.89 -4.21
N PHE A 18 2.10 -3.31 -5.37
CA PHE A 18 2.71 -2.38 -6.33
C PHE A 18 1.70 -1.38 -6.88
N ILE A 19 0.48 -1.82 -7.21
CA ILE A 19 -0.59 -0.92 -7.64
C ILE A 19 -0.89 0.11 -6.54
N GLU A 20 -1.06 -0.33 -5.30
CA GLU A 20 -1.31 0.57 -4.17
C GLU A 20 -0.16 1.54 -3.94
N LEU A 21 1.09 1.07 -3.99
CA LEU A 21 2.28 1.89 -3.88
C LEU A 21 2.34 2.98 -4.95
N ILE A 22 2.11 2.62 -6.22
CA ILE A 22 2.12 3.58 -7.33
C ILE A 22 0.99 4.61 -7.15
N VAL A 23 -0.21 4.15 -6.78
CA VAL A 23 -1.36 5.03 -6.58
C VAL A 23 -1.13 5.98 -5.39
N THR A 24 -0.65 5.49 -4.25
CA THR A 24 -0.42 6.34 -3.07
C THR A 24 0.72 7.32 -3.28
N MET A 25 1.81 6.90 -3.94
CA MET A 25 2.90 7.81 -4.31
C MET A 25 2.44 8.86 -5.32
N GLY A 26 1.67 8.46 -6.33
CA GLY A 26 1.10 9.38 -7.32
C GLY A 26 0.20 10.42 -6.67
N LEU A 27 -0.73 9.99 -5.81
CA LEU A 27 -1.59 10.89 -5.04
C LEU A 27 -0.77 11.80 -4.11
N GLY A 28 0.23 11.26 -3.41
CA GLY A 28 1.10 12.03 -2.53
C GLY A 28 1.89 13.11 -3.28
N TYR A 29 2.35 12.80 -4.50
CA TYR A 29 3.00 13.77 -5.37
C TYR A 29 2.05 14.89 -5.81
N PHE A 30 0.86 14.54 -6.34
CA PHE A 30 -0.09 15.56 -6.80
C PHE A 30 -0.56 16.44 -5.64
N ILE A 31 -0.98 15.85 -4.53
CA ILE A 31 -1.43 16.60 -3.35
C ILE A 31 -0.29 17.44 -2.79
N GLY A 32 0.91 16.87 -2.67
CA GLY A 32 2.08 17.59 -2.18
C GLY A 32 2.46 18.75 -3.06
N LYS A 33 2.39 18.58 -4.39
CA LYS A 33 2.70 19.64 -5.35
C LYS A 33 1.72 20.81 -5.24
N GLU A 34 0.43 20.52 -5.09
CA GLU A 34 -0.58 21.58 -4.92
C GLU A 34 -0.43 22.30 -3.56
N ILE A 35 -0.04 21.59 -2.50
CA ILE A 35 0.21 22.22 -1.20
C ILE A 35 1.49 23.05 -1.23
N ASP A 36 2.56 22.50 -1.80
CA ASP A 36 3.84 23.20 -1.95
C ASP A 36 3.63 24.46 -2.81
N SER A 37 2.91 24.39 -3.95
CA SER A 37 2.66 25.58 -4.78
C SER A 37 1.83 26.68 -4.08
N LEU A 38 0.98 26.31 -3.14
CA LEU A 38 0.17 27.26 -2.36
C LEU A 38 0.94 27.90 -1.19
N LEU A 39 1.93 27.22 -0.62
CA LEU A 39 2.59 27.62 0.64
C LEU A 39 4.08 27.99 0.47
N TRP A 40 4.78 27.42 -0.52
CA TRP A 40 6.21 27.61 -0.76
C TRP A 40 6.56 27.44 -2.26
N GLU A 41 6.89 28.53 -2.95
CA GLU A 41 7.16 28.52 -4.40
C GLU A 41 8.31 27.59 -4.85
N ASP A 42 9.31 27.31 -3.99
CA ASP A 42 10.52 26.58 -4.38
C ASP A 42 10.85 25.33 -3.53
N LYS A 43 9.97 24.93 -2.61
CA LYS A 43 10.26 23.80 -1.71
C LYS A 43 9.36 22.62 -2.05
N HIS A 44 9.97 21.45 -2.25
CA HIS A 44 9.26 20.18 -2.47
C HIS A 44 9.01 19.40 -1.17
N LEU A 45 8.87 20.13 -0.05
CA LEU A 45 8.90 19.51 1.28
C LEU A 45 7.65 18.66 1.52
N PHE A 46 6.46 19.13 1.12
CA PHE A 46 5.23 18.36 1.28
C PHE A 46 5.15 17.21 0.30
N VAL A 47 5.65 17.37 -0.93
CA VAL A 47 5.82 16.25 -1.87
C VAL A 47 6.62 15.12 -1.23
N PHE A 48 7.80 15.42 -0.65
CA PHE A 48 8.62 14.40 -0.01
C PHE A 48 7.93 13.72 1.18
N ILE A 49 7.31 14.51 2.08
CA ILE A 49 6.61 13.98 3.25
C ILE A 49 5.46 13.07 2.83
N LEU A 50 4.63 13.50 1.89
CA LEU A 50 3.45 12.76 1.47
C LEU A 50 3.80 11.49 0.69
N ILE A 51 4.84 11.53 -0.15
CA ILE A 51 5.37 10.32 -0.80
C ILE A 51 5.88 9.33 0.26
N PHE A 52 6.63 9.82 1.26
CA PHE A 52 7.16 8.96 2.32
C PHE A 52 6.04 8.33 3.17
N VAL A 53 5.01 9.11 3.51
CA VAL A 53 3.80 8.61 4.18
C VAL A 53 3.07 7.59 3.30
N GLY A 54 2.93 7.85 2.00
CA GLY A 54 2.33 6.93 1.04
C GLY A 54 3.07 5.58 0.99
N LEU A 55 4.41 5.63 0.98
CA LEU A 55 5.26 4.46 1.02
C LEU A 55 5.05 3.66 2.32
N LEU A 56 5.13 4.31 3.49
CA LEU A 56 4.88 3.66 4.78
C LEU A 56 3.47 3.07 4.88
N SER A 57 2.46 3.75 4.34
CA SER A 57 1.08 3.27 4.30
C SER A 57 0.96 1.97 3.48
N SER A 58 1.57 1.92 2.29
CA SER A 58 1.58 0.72 1.45
C SER A 58 2.31 -0.44 2.11
N PHE A 59 3.44 -0.19 2.78
CA PHE A 59 4.15 -1.21 3.56
C PHE A 59 3.33 -1.74 4.73
N ARG A 60 2.65 -0.86 5.47
CA ARG A 60 1.74 -1.26 6.56
C ARG A 60 0.60 -2.12 6.02
N ASN A 61 0.01 -1.74 4.89
CA ASN A 61 -1.09 -2.52 4.30
C ASN A 61 -0.62 -3.91 3.85
N LEU A 62 0.57 -4.00 3.24
CA LEU A 62 1.21 -5.26 2.92
C LEU A 62 1.40 -6.13 4.17
N TYR A 63 1.96 -5.56 5.24
CA TYR A 63 2.19 -6.26 6.51
C TYR A 63 0.90 -6.78 7.14
N VAL A 64 -0.15 -5.93 7.23
CA VAL A 64 -1.43 -6.35 7.81
C VAL A 64 -2.08 -7.45 6.98
N ARG A 65 -2.03 -7.35 5.65
CA ARG A 65 -2.60 -8.40 4.80
C ARG A 65 -1.78 -9.69 4.81
N SER A 66 -0.44 -9.62 4.89
CA SER A 66 0.40 -10.81 4.99
C SER A 66 0.14 -11.55 6.31
N LEU A 67 -0.05 -10.82 7.41
CA LEU A 67 -0.45 -11.42 8.70
C LEU A 67 -1.80 -12.12 8.59
N LYS A 68 -2.80 -11.51 7.93
CA LYS A 68 -4.11 -12.14 7.72
C LYS A 68 -4.04 -13.43 6.88
N MET A 69 -3.10 -13.50 5.94
CA MET A 69 -2.98 -14.62 5.01
C MET A 69 -2.09 -15.76 5.53
N PHE A 70 -1.02 -15.42 6.27
CA PHE A 70 0.03 -16.37 6.68
C PHE A 70 0.24 -16.48 8.20
N GLY A 71 -0.21 -15.50 8.99
CA GLY A 71 0.06 -15.41 10.43
C GLY A 71 -0.81 -16.29 11.33
N GLY A 72 -1.85 -16.93 10.78
CA GLY A 72 -2.60 -17.98 11.45
C GLY A 72 -3.22 -17.63 12.80
N GLU A 73 -4.40 -16.99 12.80
CA GLU A 73 -5.44 -17.23 13.80
C GLU A 73 -6.83 -17.26 13.15
N ASN A 74 -7.51 -18.39 13.36
CA ASN A 74 -8.92 -18.67 13.11
C ASN A 74 -9.82 -17.81 14.01
N LYS A 75 -10.93 -17.26 13.47
CA LYS A 75 -12.28 -17.37 14.08
C LYS A 75 -13.36 -16.78 13.16
N ASN A 76 -14.48 -17.51 13.09
CA ASN A 76 -15.68 -17.36 12.24
C ASN A 76 -15.45 -17.88 10.81
N GLU A 77 -15.34 -19.20 10.60
CA GLU A 77 -16.45 -20.14 10.77
C GLU A 77 -17.81 -19.47 10.55
N LYS A 78 -18.32 -19.65 9.33
CA LYS A 78 -19.76 -19.78 9.09
C LYS A 78 -20.40 -20.53 10.26
N LYS A 79 -21.34 -19.90 10.93
CA LYS A 79 -22.50 -20.59 11.49
C LYS A 79 -23.75 -19.75 11.18
N PRO A 80 -24.90 -20.45 11.00
CA PRO A 80 -25.85 -20.32 9.89
C PRO A 80 -26.60 -18.99 9.80
#